data_AF-A0A7I9VYN6-F1
#
_entry.id   AF-A0A7I9VYN6-F1
#
_cell.length_a   1.000
_cell.length_b   1.000
_cell.length_c   1.000
_cell.angle_alpha   90.00
_cell.angle_beta   90.00
_cell.angle_gamma   90.00
#
_symmetry.space_group_name_H-M   'P 1'
#
loop_
_entity.id
_entity.type
_entity.pdbx_description
1 polymer ?
#
loop_
_entity_poly.entity_id
_entity_poly.type
_entity_poly.pdbx_seq_one_letter_code
_entity_poly.pdbx_strand_id
1 'polypeptide(L)'
;MLRAVVADLDDYRVIDADIIKDFLIEQAIDDGIYDHLLAEILADGYALAPRELSGFVHLESVKLADQIRRICIRRKENVVIEGTLTWDGQGPRIFRELADSEYTDIEVYGVDSGPAVAHEYALTRWWQGRLDWVSGADQLGGRFTPVDAIDICYPKGGQSICTTHALQFIDSAQSGEIPHVHVTILRRLTTGTLEVADERFYRQ
;
A
#
# COMPACT_ATOMS: atom_id res chain seq x y z
N MET A 1 -10.67 -0.05 6.33
CA MET A 1 -10.80 -1.49 6.00
C MET A 1 -10.06 -2.33 7.04
N LEU A 2 -8.75 -2.16 7.23
CA LEU A 2 -7.97 -2.82 8.29
C LEU A 2 -8.46 -2.55 9.72
N ARG A 3 -8.91 -1.31 10.01
CA ARG A 3 -9.53 -0.92 11.31
C ARG A 3 -10.76 -1.73 11.72
N ALA A 4 -11.41 -2.43 10.77
CA ALA A 4 -12.54 -3.30 11.09
C ALA A 4 -12.10 -4.73 11.47
N VAL A 5 -10.82 -5.06 11.28
CA VAL A 5 -10.27 -6.43 11.39
C VAL A 5 -9.17 -6.50 12.45
N VAL A 6 -8.40 -5.43 12.63
CA VAL A 6 -7.31 -5.34 13.63
C VAL A 6 -7.71 -4.37 14.74
N ALA A 7 -7.76 -4.86 15.97
CA ALA A 7 -8.03 -4.05 17.16
C ALA A 7 -6.86 -3.10 17.48
N ASP A 8 -7.14 -1.98 18.14
CA ASP A 8 -6.14 -1.06 18.69
C ASP A 8 -5.12 -0.49 17.68
N LEU A 9 -5.49 -0.44 16.40
CA LEU A 9 -4.65 0.12 15.33
C LEU A 9 -4.23 1.59 15.55
N ASP A 10 -4.95 2.34 16.39
CA ASP A 10 -4.62 3.72 16.72
C ASP A 10 -3.32 3.84 17.53
N ASP A 11 -2.88 2.76 18.19
CA ASP A 11 -1.60 2.69 18.91
C ASP A 11 -0.42 2.33 17.99
N TYR A 12 -0.68 2.04 16.71
CA TYR A 12 0.34 1.67 15.74
C TYR A 12 0.77 2.86 14.89
N ARG A 13 2.07 2.92 14.61
CA ARG A 13 2.62 3.82 13.60
C ARG A 13 2.33 3.25 12.21
N VAL A 14 1.38 3.87 11.51
CA VAL A 14 1.12 3.57 10.09
C VAL A 14 2.22 4.18 9.22
N ILE A 15 2.84 3.33 8.39
CA ILE A 15 3.86 3.70 7.42
C ILE A 15 3.28 3.41 6.04
N ASP A 16 2.88 4.47 5.35
CA ASP A 16 2.29 4.40 4.02
C ASP A 16 3.01 5.40 3.10
N ALA A 17 3.61 4.88 2.03
CA ALA A 17 4.27 5.71 1.03
C ALA A 17 3.29 6.65 0.34
N ASP A 18 2.00 6.32 0.23
CA ASP A 18 1.00 7.21 -0.36
C ASP A 18 0.72 8.44 0.50
N ILE A 19 0.75 8.34 1.83
CA ILE A 19 0.66 9.51 2.72
C ILE A 19 1.86 10.44 2.51
N ILE A 20 3.06 9.85 2.34
CA ILE A 20 4.28 10.63 2.08
C ILE A 20 4.21 11.35 0.73
N LYS A 21 3.58 10.75 -0.29
CA LYS A 21 3.39 11.41 -1.59
C LYS A 21 2.61 12.71 -1.47
N ASP A 22 1.57 12.74 -0.63
CA ASP A 22 0.77 13.95 -0.44
C ASP A 22 1.65 15.10 0.07
N PHE A 23 2.48 14.87 1.09
CA PHE A 23 3.43 15.89 1.58
C PHE A 23 4.45 16.35 0.52
N LEU A 24 4.97 15.42 -0.29
CA LEU A 24 5.92 15.76 -1.36
C LEU A 24 5.25 16.57 -2.47
N ILE A 25 4.00 16.25 -2.80
CA ILE A 25 3.22 16.95 -3.82
C ILE A 25 2.86 18.35 -3.34
N GLU A 26 2.38 18.50 -2.11
CA GLU A 26 2.06 19.79 -1.49
C GLU A 26 3.30 20.71 -1.50
N GLN A 27 4.45 20.21 -1.04
CA GLN A 27 5.69 20.97 -1.07
C GLN A 27 6.10 21.38 -2.50
N ALA A 28 5.97 20.48 -3.47
CA ALA A 28 6.30 20.78 -4.86
C ALA A 28 5.34 21.83 -5.49
N ILE A 29 4.11 21.91 -5.02
CA ILE A 29 3.15 22.96 -5.40
C ILE A 29 3.56 24.29 -4.78
N ASP A 30 3.84 24.30 -3.48
CA ASP A 30 4.28 25.51 -2.77
C ASP A 30 5.56 26.10 -3.36
N ASP A 31 6.45 25.23 -3.85
CA ASP A 31 7.70 25.60 -4.51
C ASP A 31 7.54 25.98 -6.00
N GLY A 32 6.33 25.85 -6.57
CA GLY A 32 6.03 26.16 -7.98
C GLY A 32 6.61 25.17 -9.00
N ILE A 33 7.06 23.99 -8.55
CA ILE A 33 7.69 22.97 -9.42
C ILE A 33 6.71 22.45 -10.47
N TYR A 34 5.43 22.33 -10.10
CA TYR A 34 4.38 21.78 -10.95
C TYR A 34 3.54 22.82 -11.68
N ASP A 35 3.82 24.13 -11.57
CA ASP A 35 2.99 25.20 -12.12
C ASP A 35 2.61 24.98 -13.60
N HIS A 36 3.60 24.62 -14.42
CA HIS A 36 3.39 24.40 -15.85
C HIS A 36 2.50 23.18 -16.15
N LEU A 37 2.55 22.15 -15.31
CA LEU A 37 1.71 20.95 -15.45
C LEU A 37 0.29 21.21 -14.94
N LEU A 38 0.17 21.87 -13.80
CA LEU A 38 -1.13 22.19 -13.20
C LEU A 38 -1.89 23.27 -13.98
N ALA A 39 -1.23 23.97 -14.90
CA ALA A 39 -1.86 24.87 -15.86
C ALA A 39 -2.40 24.15 -17.13
N GLU A 40 -2.03 22.89 -17.37
CA GLU A 40 -2.46 22.14 -18.55
C GLU A 40 -3.92 21.69 -18.41
N ILE A 41 -4.76 22.06 -19.38
CA ILE A 41 -6.17 21.67 -19.43
C ILE A 41 -6.32 20.39 -20.23
N LEU A 42 -6.89 19.36 -19.60
CA LEU A 42 -7.16 18.06 -20.20
C LEU A 42 -8.44 18.08 -21.05
N ALA A 43 -8.67 16.98 -21.78
CA ALA A 43 -9.82 16.83 -22.67
C ALA A 43 -11.19 16.91 -21.98
N ASP A 44 -11.24 16.73 -20.67
CA ASP A 44 -12.46 16.88 -19.86
C ASP A 44 -12.73 18.33 -19.42
N GLY A 45 -11.87 19.28 -19.83
CA GLY A 45 -12.01 20.70 -19.56
C GLY A 45 -11.45 21.16 -18.22
N TYR A 46 -10.82 20.27 -17.44
CA TYR A 46 -10.20 20.60 -16.17
C TYR A 46 -8.69 20.42 -16.23
N ALA A 47 -7.98 21.12 -15.33
CA ALA A 47 -6.54 20.94 -15.19
C ALA A 47 -6.17 19.54 -14.65
N LEU A 48 -4.87 19.24 -14.63
CA LEU A 48 -4.33 18.11 -13.89
C LEU A 48 -4.58 18.30 -12.38
N ALA A 49 -5.12 17.27 -11.74
CA ALA A 49 -5.25 17.25 -10.28
C ALA A 49 -3.89 16.87 -9.64
N PRO A 50 -3.51 17.46 -8.49
CA PRO A 50 -2.20 17.24 -7.87
C PRO A 50 -1.76 15.78 -7.75
N ARG A 51 -2.65 14.90 -7.25
CA ARG A 51 -2.36 13.47 -7.05
C ARG A 51 -2.22 12.68 -8.35
N GLU A 52 -2.59 13.21 -9.51
CA GLU A 52 -2.30 12.58 -10.79
C GLU A 52 -0.79 12.59 -11.10
N LEU A 53 -0.04 13.48 -10.46
CA LEU A 53 1.42 13.56 -10.54
C LEU A 53 2.14 12.63 -9.54
N SER A 54 1.41 11.77 -8.81
CA SER A 54 1.96 10.83 -7.80
C SER A 54 3.09 9.94 -8.33
N GLY A 55 3.13 9.69 -9.64
CA GLY A 55 4.22 8.95 -10.28
C GLY A 55 5.59 9.62 -10.12
N PHE A 56 5.67 10.96 -10.11
CA PHE A 56 6.94 11.69 -10.00
C PHE A 56 7.59 11.57 -8.62
N VAL A 57 6.78 11.44 -7.58
CA VAL A 57 7.25 11.31 -6.19
C VAL A 57 7.32 9.85 -5.73
N HIS A 58 7.04 8.87 -6.61
CA HIS A 58 6.97 7.46 -6.22
C HIS A 58 8.27 6.96 -5.59
N LEU A 59 9.40 7.11 -6.30
CA LEU A 59 10.68 6.60 -5.82
C LEU A 59 11.12 7.25 -4.50
N GLU A 60 10.89 8.56 -4.35
CA GLU A 60 11.22 9.29 -3.13
C GLU A 60 10.34 8.86 -1.96
N SER A 61 9.03 8.75 -2.16
CA SER A 61 8.09 8.30 -1.14
C SER A 61 8.41 6.90 -0.62
N VAL A 62 8.82 5.97 -1.50
CA VAL A 62 9.23 4.61 -1.11
C VAL A 62 10.52 4.65 -0.27
N LYS A 63 11.51 5.45 -0.67
CA LYS A 63 12.77 5.59 0.09
C LYS A 63 12.52 6.18 1.49
N LEU A 64 11.66 7.20 1.58
CA LEU A 64 11.29 7.81 2.85
C LEU A 64 10.49 6.83 3.72
N ALA A 65 9.54 6.08 3.16
CA ALA A 65 8.80 5.04 3.88
C ALA A 65 9.76 3.96 4.44
N ASP A 66 10.72 3.50 3.65
CA ASP A 66 11.76 2.56 4.10
C ASP A 66 12.62 3.14 5.24
N GLN A 67 12.98 4.41 5.16
CA GLN A 67 13.75 5.08 6.22
C GLN A 67 12.93 5.23 7.51
N ILE A 68 11.68 5.67 7.41
CA ILE A 68 10.74 5.81 8.53
C ILE A 68 10.52 4.44 9.19
N ARG A 69 10.25 3.40 8.38
CA ARG A 69 10.12 2.02 8.87
C ARG A 69 11.31 1.60 9.72
N ARG A 70 12.52 1.76 9.20
CA ARG A 70 13.74 1.38 9.93
C ARG A 70 13.94 2.20 11.21
N ILE A 71 13.53 3.47 11.24
CA ILE A 71 13.57 4.30 12.46
C ILE A 71 12.58 3.76 13.50
N CYS A 72 11.33 3.52 13.11
CA CYS A 72 10.28 3.02 14.01
C CYS A 72 10.59 1.61 14.54
N ILE A 73 11.07 0.71 13.67
CA ILE A 73 11.49 -0.64 14.05
C ILE A 73 12.65 -0.59 15.06
N ARG A 74 13.68 0.24 14.84
CA ARG A 74 14.78 0.41 15.81
C ARG A 74 14.31 0.98 17.16
N ARG A 75 13.23 1.74 17.16
CA ARG A 75 12.59 2.27 18.37
C ARG A 75 11.61 1.28 19.02
N LYS A 76 11.41 0.11 18.40
CA LYS A 76 10.46 -0.92 18.85
C LYS A 76 9.03 -0.40 18.93
N GLU A 77 8.65 0.50 18.02
CA GLU A 77 7.26 0.98 17.91
C GLU A 77 6.37 -0.10 17.30
N ASN A 78 5.12 -0.24 17.73
CA ASN A 78 4.16 -1.04 16.98
C ASN A 78 3.94 -0.38 15.61
N VAL A 79 4.12 -1.12 14.52
CA VAL A 79 4.11 -0.57 13.16
C VAL A 79 3.11 -1.28 12.26
N VAL A 80 2.44 -0.52 11.41
CA VAL A 80 1.71 -1.03 10.24
C VAL A 80 2.48 -0.62 9.01
N ILE A 81 2.83 -1.60 8.18
CA ILE A 81 3.59 -1.36 6.95
C ILE A 81 2.65 -1.59 5.78
N GLU A 82 2.19 -0.49 5.17
CA GLU A 82 1.34 -0.55 3.97
C GLU A 82 2.20 -0.80 2.73
N GLY A 83 1.73 -1.69 1.86
CA GLY A 83 2.42 -1.98 0.62
C GLY A 83 1.83 -3.17 -0.12
N THR A 84 2.19 -3.29 -1.39
CA THR A 84 1.71 -4.37 -2.25
C THR A 84 2.49 -5.66 -2.09
N LEU A 85 3.65 -5.66 -1.43
CA LEU A 85 4.58 -6.81 -1.39
C LEU A 85 4.93 -7.37 -2.78
N THR A 86 4.93 -6.54 -3.83
CA THR A 86 5.16 -6.99 -5.22
C THR A 86 6.62 -7.43 -5.47
N TRP A 87 7.58 -6.90 -4.70
CA TRP A 87 9.00 -7.14 -4.93
C TRP A 87 9.48 -8.43 -4.29
N ASP A 88 10.20 -9.25 -5.07
CA ASP A 88 10.82 -10.47 -4.57
C ASP A 88 11.77 -10.18 -3.40
N GLY A 89 11.70 -11.02 -2.36
CA GLY A 89 12.47 -10.87 -1.12
C GLY A 89 12.06 -9.71 -0.21
N GLN A 90 11.03 -8.91 -0.54
CA GLN A 90 10.57 -7.82 0.34
C GLN A 90 10.03 -8.35 1.67
N GLY A 91 9.16 -9.38 1.63
CA GLY A 91 8.61 -10.02 2.83
C GLY A 91 9.69 -10.56 3.77
N PRO A 92 10.59 -11.45 3.30
CA PRO A 92 11.71 -11.96 4.11
C PRO A 92 12.61 -10.86 4.68
N ARG A 93 12.84 -9.77 3.95
CA ARG A 93 13.61 -8.62 4.45
C ARG A 93 12.90 -7.92 5.61
N ILE A 94 11.60 -7.66 5.47
CA ILE A 94 10.80 -7.06 6.54
C ILE A 94 10.77 -7.97 7.76
N PHE A 95 10.55 -9.28 7.57
CA PHE A 95 10.60 -10.27 8.63
C PHE A 95 11.93 -10.22 9.39
N ARG A 96 13.06 -10.19 8.67
CA ARG A 96 14.39 -10.08 9.28
C ARG A 96 14.57 -8.77 10.06
N GLU A 97 14.16 -7.64 9.50
CA GLU A 97 14.24 -6.33 10.19
C GLU A 97 13.45 -6.34 11.52
N LEU A 98 12.28 -7.00 11.54
CA LEU A 98 11.45 -7.16 12.74
C LEU A 98 12.07 -8.16 13.75
N ALA A 99 12.57 -9.30 13.27
CA ALA A 99 13.22 -10.30 14.11
C ALA A 99 14.50 -9.77 14.77
N ASP A 100 15.34 -9.04 14.02
CA ASP A 100 16.53 -8.35 14.53
C ASP A 100 16.21 -7.33 15.63
N SER A 101 14.96 -6.84 15.66
CA SER A 101 14.48 -5.85 16.63
C SER A 101 13.60 -6.45 17.73
N GLU A 102 13.58 -7.79 17.84
CA GLU A 102 12.90 -8.56 18.89
C GLU A 102 11.36 -8.40 18.90
N TYR A 103 10.75 -8.20 17.74
CA TYR A 103 9.29 -8.28 17.61
C TYR A 103 8.84 -9.73 17.85
N THR A 104 7.74 -9.90 18.57
CA THR A 104 7.24 -11.23 18.97
C THR A 104 5.99 -11.69 18.22
N ASP A 105 5.33 -10.77 17.53
CA ASP A 105 4.06 -10.99 16.85
C ASP A 105 4.06 -10.24 15.52
N ILE A 106 3.67 -10.94 14.45
CA ILE A 106 3.46 -10.37 13.11
C ILE A 106 2.10 -10.84 12.59
N GLU A 107 1.28 -9.88 12.18
CA GLU A 107 0.08 -10.13 11.38
C GLU A 107 0.28 -9.59 9.95
N VAL A 108 -0.01 -10.43 8.96
CA VAL A 108 0.07 -10.08 7.54
C VAL A 108 -1.31 -10.23 6.92
N TYR A 109 -1.85 -9.13 6.43
CA TYR A 109 -3.14 -9.10 5.74
C TYR A 109 -2.93 -8.90 4.24
N GLY A 110 -3.16 -9.95 3.46
CA GLY A 110 -3.20 -9.87 2.00
C GLY A 110 -4.63 -9.62 1.51
N VAL A 111 -4.81 -8.74 0.53
CA VAL A 111 -6.12 -8.52 -0.12
C VAL A 111 -6.07 -9.06 -1.53
N ASP A 112 -6.70 -10.22 -1.74
CA ASP A 112 -6.73 -10.90 -3.02
C ASP A 112 -7.92 -10.41 -3.87
N SER A 113 -7.60 -10.00 -5.09
CA SER A 113 -8.58 -9.66 -6.12
C SER A 113 -8.03 -10.06 -7.49
N GLY A 114 -8.93 -10.37 -8.42
CA GLY A 114 -8.53 -10.66 -9.80
C GLY A 114 -8.05 -9.40 -10.54
N PRO A 115 -7.24 -9.55 -11.61
CA PRO A 115 -6.65 -8.42 -12.32
C PRO A 115 -7.70 -7.43 -12.86
N ALA A 116 -8.81 -7.93 -13.42
CA ALA A 116 -9.89 -7.09 -13.93
C ALA A 116 -10.51 -6.21 -12.81
N VAL A 117 -10.68 -6.78 -11.63
CA VAL A 117 -11.22 -6.08 -10.46
C VAL A 117 -10.22 -5.04 -9.95
N ALA A 118 -8.92 -5.38 -9.90
CA ALA A 118 -7.88 -4.42 -9.51
C ALA A 118 -7.81 -3.21 -10.44
N HIS A 119 -7.90 -3.43 -11.77
CA HIS A 119 -7.98 -2.36 -12.77
C HIS A 119 -9.21 -1.48 -12.59
N GLU A 120 -10.39 -2.08 -12.42
CA GLU A 120 -11.64 -1.35 -12.22
C GLU A 120 -11.59 -0.49 -10.95
N TYR A 121 -11.06 -1.03 -9.85
CA TYR A 121 -10.89 -0.28 -8.61
C TYR A 121 -9.90 0.88 -8.73
N ALA A 122 -8.76 0.66 -9.39
CA ALA A 122 -7.78 1.71 -9.60
C ALA A 122 -8.36 2.87 -10.43
N LEU A 123 -9.07 2.53 -11.51
CA LEU A 123 -9.77 3.49 -12.36
C LEU A 123 -10.86 4.25 -11.59
N THR A 124 -11.71 3.53 -10.86
CA THR A 124 -12.82 4.12 -10.08
C THR A 124 -12.29 5.05 -8.99
N ARG A 125 -11.24 4.62 -8.26
CA ARG A 125 -10.60 5.41 -7.20
C ARG A 125 -9.99 6.70 -7.74
N TRP A 126 -9.29 6.62 -8.88
CA TRP A 126 -8.74 7.81 -9.54
C TRP A 126 -9.86 8.74 -10.01
N TRP A 127 -10.85 8.21 -10.72
CA TRP A 127 -11.92 9.02 -11.31
C TRP A 127 -12.78 9.70 -10.23
N GLN A 128 -13.15 8.96 -9.18
CA GLN A 128 -13.91 9.55 -8.07
C GLN A 128 -13.11 10.67 -7.40
N GLY A 129 -11.82 10.46 -7.11
CA GLY A 129 -10.98 11.51 -6.55
C GLY A 129 -10.85 12.72 -7.49
N ARG A 130 -10.82 12.52 -8.81
CA ARG A 130 -10.83 13.62 -9.79
C ARG A 130 -12.14 14.42 -9.73
N LEU A 131 -13.30 13.75 -9.64
CA LEU A 131 -14.59 14.41 -9.48
C LEU A 131 -14.68 15.19 -8.15
N ASP A 132 -14.14 14.62 -7.08
CA ASP A 132 -14.08 15.27 -5.76
C ASP A 132 -13.20 16.53 -5.83
N TRP A 133 -12.10 16.50 -6.58
CA TRP A 133 -11.26 17.68 -6.83
C TRP A 133 -11.95 18.75 -7.68
N VAL A 134 -12.60 18.36 -8.77
CA VAL A 134 -13.38 19.27 -9.62
C VAL A 134 -14.48 19.98 -8.83
N SER A 135 -15.13 19.27 -7.90
CA SER A 135 -16.17 19.84 -7.03
C SER A 135 -15.62 20.61 -5.81
N GLY A 136 -14.31 20.58 -5.58
CA GLY A 136 -13.65 21.19 -4.42
C GLY A 136 -13.78 20.42 -3.11
N ALA A 137 -14.30 19.19 -3.14
CA ALA A 137 -14.45 18.32 -1.97
C ALA A 137 -13.11 17.73 -1.49
N ASP A 138 -12.13 17.57 -2.38
CA ASP A 138 -10.75 17.17 -2.05
C ASP A 138 -9.77 18.14 -2.77
N GLN A 139 -8.71 18.55 -2.10
CA GLN A 139 -7.78 19.55 -2.65
C GLN A 139 -6.71 18.95 -3.59
N LEU A 140 -6.47 17.65 -3.50
CA LEU A 140 -5.40 16.97 -4.24
C LEU A 140 -5.92 16.00 -5.32
N GLY A 141 -7.16 15.55 -5.21
CA GLY A 141 -7.84 14.67 -6.15
C GLY A 141 -7.49 13.19 -6.04
N GLY A 142 -7.63 12.47 -7.15
CA GLY A 142 -7.40 11.03 -7.22
C GLY A 142 -6.00 10.66 -7.69
N ARG A 143 -5.41 9.57 -7.16
CA ARG A 143 -4.12 9.07 -7.67
C ARG A 143 -4.33 8.15 -8.86
N PHE A 144 -3.83 8.56 -10.02
CA PHE A 144 -3.72 7.70 -11.19
C PHE A 144 -2.77 6.53 -10.91
N THR A 145 -3.14 5.33 -11.37
CA THR A 145 -2.29 4.13 -11.29
C THR A 145 -2.12 3.58 -12.70
N PRO A 146 -0.89 3.55 -13.26
CA PRO A 146 -0.65 2.96 -14.57
C PRO A 146 -1.03 1.49 -14.62
N VAL A 147 -1.58 1.05 -15.75
CA VAL A 147 -1.99 -0.35 -16.02
C VAL A 147 -0.83 -1.31 -15.75
N ASP A 148 0.38 -0.98 -16.23
CA ASP A 148 1.58 -1.81 -16.05
C ASP A 148 1.95 -2.03 -14.57
N ALA A 149 1.65 -1.06 -13.70
CA ALA A 149 1.90 -1.17 -12.25
C ALA A 149 0.96 -2.18 -11.57
N ILE A 150 -0.20 -2.46 -12.18
CA ILE A 150 -1.14 -3.50 -11.75
C ILE A 150 -0.78 -4.82 -12.41
N ASP A 151 -0.53 -4.83 -13.72
CA ASP A 151 -0.27 -6.05 -14.49
C ASP A 151 0.97 -6.81 -14.04
N ILE A 152 2.01 -6.11 -13.58
CA ILE A 152 3.19 -6.74 -12.99
C ILE A 152 2.84 -7.64 -11.78
N CYS A 153 1.72 -7.38 -11.10
CA CYS A 153 1.26 -8.19 -9.99
C CYS A 153 0.63 -9.54 -10.42
N TYR A 154 0.34 -9.72 -11.72
CA TYR A 154 -0.41 -10.87 -12.25
C TYR A 154 0.28 -11.56 -13.46
N PRO A 155 1.54 -12.02 -13.33
CA PRO A 155 2.34 -12.48 -14.46
C PRO A 155 1.86 -13.78 -15.15
N LYS A 156 0.99 -14.58 -14.51
CA LYS A 156 0.59 -15.91 -15.04
C LYS A 156 -0.92 -16.17 -15.08
N GLY A 157 -1.76 -15.18 -14.74
CA GLY A 157 -3.19 -15.40 -14.52
C GLY A 157 -3.44 -16.26 -13.27
N GLY A 158 -4.31 -15.80 -12.36
CA GLY A 158 -4.55 -16.46 -11.07
C GLY A 158 -4.19 -15.58 -9.89
N GLN A 159 -3.65 -16.19 -8.81
CA GLN A 159 -3.27 -15.49 -7.59
C GLN A 159 -2.20 -14.42 -7.87
N SER A 160 -2.35 -13.23 -7.28
CA SER A 160 -1.36 -12.17 -7.42
C SER A 160 -0.04 -12.55 -6.75
N ILE A 161 1.09 -12.04 -7.26
CA ILE A 161 2.39 -12.22 -6.60
C ILE A 161 2.41 -11.58 -5.21
N CYS A 162 1.60 -10.53 -4.99
CA CYS A 162 1.39 -9.90 -3.69
C CYS A 162 0.88 -10.91 -2.66
N THR A 163 -0.17 -11.66 -3.03
CA THR A 163 -0.74 -12.73 -2.20
C THR A 163 0.27 -13.85 -1.99
N THR A 164 1.00 -14.25 -3.05
CA THR A 164 2.06 -15.28 -2.93
C THR A 164 3.15 -14.85 -1.94
N HIS A 165 3.66 -13.61 -2.03
CA HIS A 165 4.68 -13.10 -1.12
C HIS A 165 4.17 -12.90 0.30
N ALA A 166 2.90 -12.53 0.50
CA ALA A 166 2.28 -12.50 1.82
C ALA A 166 2.31 -13.89 2.48
N LEU A 167 1.96 -14.94 1.74
CA LEU A 167 1.96 -16.33 2.23
C LEU A 167 3.37 -16.84 2.57
N GLN A 168 4.42 -16.34 1.93
CA GLN A 168 5.82 -16.68 2.21
C GLN A 168 6.34 -16.20 3.57
N PHE A 169 5.59 -15.34 4.28
CA PHE A 169 5.94 -15.00 5.67
C PHE A 169 5.94 -16.24 6.58
N ILE A 170 5.11 -17.24 6.30
CA ILE A 170 5.08 -18.50 7.04
C ILE A 170 6.35 -19.32 6.83
N ASP A 171 6.95 -19.24 5.64
CA ASP A 171 8.22 -19.91 5.35
C ASP A 171 9.36 -19.26 6.16
N SER A 172 9.34 -17.91 6.25
CA SER A 172 10.31 -17.16 7.07
C SER A 172 10.13 -17.44 8.57
N ALA A 173 8.90 -17.63 9.02
CA ALA A 173 8.56 -17.94 10.40
C ALA A 173 9.14 -19.28 10.89
N GLN A 174 9.43 -20.22 9.98
CA GLN A 174 10.06 -21.51 10.33
C GLN A 174 11.43 -21.38 11.01
N SER A 175 12.07 -20.21 10.90
CA SER A 175 13.28 -19.87 11.66
C SER A 175 13.08 -19.90 13.19
N GLY A 176 11.86 -19.66 13.67
CA GLY A 176 11.52 -19.56 15.09
C GLY A 176 12.01 -18.29 15.77
N GLU A 177 12.46 -17.28 15.00
CA GLU A 177 12.96 -16.03 15.56
C GLU A 177 11.84 -15.08 16.01
N ILE A 178 10.63 -15.26 15.44
CA ILE A 178 9.42 -14.56 15.84
C ILE A 178 8.40 -15.62 16.26
N PRO A 179 7.99 -15.66 17.55
CA PRO A 179 7.15 -16.74 18.09
C PRO A 179 5.76 -16.85 17.47
N HIS A 180 5.18 -15.74 17.00
CA HIS A 180 3.83 -15.71 16.44
C HIS A 180 3.84 -15.00 15.08
N VAL A 181 3.42 -15.71 14.04
CA VAL A 181 3.20 -15.13 12.71
C VAL A 181 1.86 -15.62 12.20
N HIS A 182 0.99 -14.68 11.87
CA HIS A 182 -0.33 -14.93 11.33
C HIS A 182 -0.46 -14.27 9.97
N VAL A 183 -0.87 -15.04 8.95
CA VAL A 183 -1.13 -14.52 7.61
C VAL A 183 -2.58 -14.80 7.25
N THR A 184 -3.33 -13.74 6.96
CA THR A 184 -4.73 -13.81 6.54
C THR A 184 -4.84 -13.23 5.13
N ILE A 185 -5.35 -14.04 4.20
CA ILE A 185 -5.70 -13.57 2.86
C ILE A 185 -7.20 -13.30 2.82
N LEU A 186 -7.55 -12.05 2.59
CA LEU A 186 -8.91 -11.56 2.48
C LEU A 186 -9.30 -11.47 1.02
N ARG A 187 -10.47 -11.99 0.66
CA ARG A 187 -11.09 -11.77 -0.65
C ARG A 187 -12.25 -10.81 -0.50
N ARG A 188 -12.36 -9.85 -1.41
CA ARG A 188 -13.54 -8.99 -1.49
C ARG A 188 -14.63 -9.66 -2.34
N LEU A 189 -15.81 -9.82 -1.74
CA LEU A 189 -17.03 -10.26 -2.42
C LEU A 189 -17.63 -9.13 -3.25
N THR A 190 -18.51 -9.48 -4.21
CA THR A 190 -19.25 -8.50 -5.03
C THR A 190 -20.11 -7.55 -4.20
N THR A 191 -20.49 -7.94 -2.98
CA THR A 191 -21.22 -7.11 -2.01
C THR A 191 -20.34 -6.05 -1.33
N GLY A 192 -19.02 -6.06 -1.56
CA GLY A 192 -18.04 -5.20 -0.89
C GLY A 192 -17.54 -5.75 0.45
N THR A 193 -18.15 -6.83 0.96
CA THR A 193 -17.74 -7.53 2.19
C THR A 193 -16.42 -8.27 1.96
N LEU A 194 -15.56 -8.32 2.99
CA LEU A 194 -14.37 -9.15 2.99
C LEU A 194 -14.67 -10.50 3.64
N GLU A 195 -14.17 -11.57 3.02
CA GLU A 195 -14.14 -12.91 3.59
C GLU A 195 -12.70 -13.41 3.70
N VAL A 196 -12.44 -14.29 4.67
CA VAL A 196 -11.16 -14.99 4.75
C VAL A 196 -11.10 -16.06 3.68
N ALA A 197 -10.14 -15.97 2.78
CA ALA A 197 -9.92 -16.89 1.66
C ALA A 197 -8.80 -17.92 1.94
N ASP A 198 -7.77 -17.54 2.69
CA ASP A 198 -6.71 -18.42 3.21
C ASP A 198 -6.24 -17.86 4.56
N GLU A 199 -5.84 -18.73 5.48
CA GLU A 199 -5.31 -18.36 6.78
C GLU A 199 -4.22 -19.34 7.17
N ARG A 200 -3.07 -18.81 7.60
CA ARG A 200 -1.91 -19.60 8.01
C ARG A 200 -1.29 -19.03 9.26
N PHE A 201 -0.84 -19.91 10.13
CA PHE A 201 -0.22 -19.55 11.40
C PHE A 201 1.07 -20.32 11.62
N TYR A 202 2.05 -19.63 12.18
CA TYR A 202 3.20 -20.22 12.84
C TYR A 202 3.15 -19.86 14.32
N ARG A 203 3.35 -20.87 15.17
CA ARG A 203 3.45 -20.70 16.61
C ARG A 203 4.50 -21.64 17.17
N GLN A 204 5.42 -21.09 17.96
CA GLN A 204 6.44 -21.86 18.68
C GLN A 204 5.88 -22.48 19.98
#